data_AF-A0A450TD72-F1
#
_entry.id   AF-A0A450TD72-F1
#
_cell.length_a   1.000
_cell.length_b   1.000
_cell.length_c   1.000
_cell.angle_alpha   90.00
_cell.angle_beta   90.00
_cell.angle_gamma   90.00
#
_symmetry.space_group_name_H-M   'P 1'
#
loop_
_entity.id
_entity.type
_entity.pdbx_description
1 polymer ?
#
loop_
_entity_poly.entity_id
_entity_poly.type
_entity_poly.pdbx_seq_one_letter_code
_entity_poly.pdbx_strand_id
1 'polypeptide(L)'
;MKIVYVIIILCLLLMVGAGFYRFLSGRRLIVDPIEAYRINRLSLDAADAIWQKKEKSAIVVSLTSIPSRIPHIENTLKTLLTQSLAPRRIELNIPEFSFREQRPYVIPDAIGRLEGVTVLPCKDFGPATKLIPALLRHGPDQAIVAVDDDYLYPKNMLKNFHEGMKRYPNVVLANSGWIVPPDCLDRPTTFWSDLWSIPPTPSLSTRLKTPKEVDIIQGYSGYLVCPGFFDKNAIQAHDTAPKALWFVDDVWISAHVNAPKYVLPAKRFCFSEIGKNAFYKGTSLANINRGDGSLESRNNTIGIRHFKEKWLFNGSHR
;
A
#
# COMPACT_ATOMS: atom_id res chain seq x y z
N MET A 1 13.21 48.35 3.13
CA MET A 1 12.19 47.99 2.11
C MET A 1 12.64 46.83 1.22
N LYS A 2 13.80 46.89 0.52
CA LYS A 2 14.27 45.82 -0.39
C LYS A 2 14.43 44.44 0.27
N ILE A 3 14.96 44.38 1.50
CA ILE A 3 15.14 43.11 2.25
C ILE A 3 13.80 42.42 2.55
N VAL A 4 12.77 43.19 2.93
CA VAL A 4 11.43 42.66 3.23
C VAL A 4 10.82 42.03 1.98
N TYR A 5 10.94 42.67 0.81
CA TYR A 5 10.47 42.10 -0.46
C TYR A 5 11.20 40.80 -0.83
N VAL A 6 12.52 40.74 -0.64
CA VAL A 6 13.31 39.52 -0.89
C VAL A 6 12.83 38.39 0.02
N ILE A 7 12.61 38.66 1.31
CA ILE A 7 12.10 37.66 2.27
C ILE A 7 10.70 37.18 1.85
N ILE A 8 9.79 38.09 1.48
CA ILE A 8 8.44 37.73 1.02
C ILE A 8 8.50 36.83 -0.23
N ILE A 9 9.34 37.16 -1.21
CA ILE A 9 9.50 36.37 -2.43
C ILE A 9 10.06 34.98 -2.10
N LEU A 10 11.08 34.89 -1.24
CA LEU A 10 11.64 33.60 -0.81
C LEU A 10 10.60 32.76 -0.07
N CYS A 11 9.82 33.35 0.84
CA CYS A 11 8.72 32.65 1.51
C CYS A 11 7.68 32.15 0.50
N LEU A 12 7.33 32.94 -0.50
CA LEU A 12 6.37 32.55 -1.54
C LEU A 12 6.92 31.40 -2.40
N LEU A 13 8.18 31.46 -2.82
CA LEU A 13 8.83 30.37 -3.54
C LEU A 13 8.89 29.08 -2.72
N LEU A 14 9.18 29.17 -1.42
CA LEU A 14 9.17 28.01 -0.52
C LEU A 14 7.76 27.43 -0.36
N MET A 15 6.73 28.28 -0.23
CA MET A 15 5.34 27.83 -0.16
C MET A 15 4.90 27.13 -1.45
N VAL A 16 5.22 27.70 -2.61
CA VAL A 16 4.94 27.11 -3.92
C VAL A 16 5.69 25.78 -4.07
N GLY A 17 6.98 25.74 -3.74
CA GLY A 17 7.79 24.52 -3.78
C GLY A 17 7.26 23.42 -2.85
N ALA A 18 6.86 23.77 -1.63
CA ALA A 18 6.24 22.85 -0.69
C ALA A 18 4.88 22.34 -1.18
N GLY A 19 4.07 23.22 -1.79
CA GLY A 19 2.81 22.86 -2.42
C GLY A 19 3.02 21.88 -3.59
N PHE A 20 4.03 22.14 -4.42
CA PHE A 20 4.37 21.31 -5.56
C PHE A 20 4.93 19.94 -5.13
N TYR A 21 5.83 19.91 -4.15
CA TYR A 21 6.31 18.66 -3.54
C TYR A 21 5.15 17.82 -3.00
N ARG A 22 4.20 18.45 -2.31
CA ARG A 22 2.99 17.78 -1.81
C ARG A 22 2.11 17.26 -2.94
N PHE A 23 1.95 18.02 -4.01
CA PHE A 23 1.19 17.58 -5.17
C PHE A 23 1.81 16.31 -5.77
N LEU A 24 3.11 16.32 -6.07
CA LEU A 24 3.79 15.19 -6.70
C LEU A 24 3.91 13.97 -5.78
N SER A 25 4.32 14.15 -4.53
CA SER A 25 4.62 13.00 -3.65
C SER A 25 3.47 12.57 -2.74
N GLY A 26 2.45 13.42 -2.56
CA GLY A 26 1.47 13.29 -1.47
C GLY A 26 2.03 13.59 -0.07
N ARG A 27 3.34 13.83 0.05
CA ARG A 27 4.08 14.04 1.31
C ARG A 27 4.14 15.51 1.72
N ARG A 28 4.47 15.76 2.98
CA ARG A 28 4.59 17.10 3.57
C ARG A 28 5.96 17.27 4.19
N LEU A 29 6.74 18.22 3.66
CA LEU A 29 8.14 18.48 4.05
C LEU A 29 8.34 18.71 5.56
N ILE A 30 7.35 19.23 6.27
CA ILE A 30 7.46 19.55 7.71
C ILE A 30 6.70 18.54 8.57
N VAL A 31 5.48 18.20 8.17
CA VAL A 31 4.58 17.37 9.01
C VAL A 31 5.06 15.93 9.08
N ASP A 32 5.53 15.36 7.97
CA ASP A 32 5.91 13.95 7.92
C ASP A 32 7.18 13.67 8.75
N PRO A 33 8.25 14.51 8.71
CA PRO A 33 9.38 14.35 9.61
C PRO A 33 9.04 14.48 11.10
N ILE A 34 8.14 15.41 11.46
CA ILE A 34 7.69 15.55 12.85
C ILE A 34 6.94 14.30 13.31
N GLU A 35 6.10 13.73 12.45
CA GLU A 35 5.40 12.49 12.75
C GLU A 35 6.37 11.30 12.85
N ALA A 36 7.31 11.15 11.92
CA ALA A 36 8.35 10.12 11.98
C ALA A 36 9.12 10.20 13.30
N TYR A 37 9.52 11.41 13.72
CA TYR A 37 10.20 11.63 14.98
C TYR A 37 9.36 11.20 16.20
N ARG A 38 8.06 11.53 16.19
CA ARG A 38 7.12 11.13 17.26
C ARG A 38 6.95 9.61 17.32
N ILE A 39 6.79 8.96 16.18
CA ILE A 39 6.63 7.50 16.08
C ILE A 39 7.90 6.79 16.52
N ASN A 40 9.08 7.27 16.11
CA ASN A 40 10.38 6.70 16.52
C ASN A 40 10.58 6.71 18.05
N ARG A 41 10.01 7.70 18.75
CA ARG A 41 10.09 7.81 20.22
C ARG A 41 8.99 7.04 20.96
N LEU A 42 7.98 6.54 20.25
CA LEU A 42 6.92 5.73 20.84
C LEU A 42 7.41 4.27 20.93
N SER A 43 7.35 3.68 22.11
CA SER A 43 7.63 2.24 22.26
C SER A 43 6.49 1.42 21.64
N LEU A 44 6.80 0.19 21.22
CA LEU A 44 5.77 -0.73 20.71
C LEU A 44 4.69 -1.00 21.77
N ASP A 45 5.07 -1.23 23.03
CA ASP A 45 4.12 -1.45 24.12
C ASP A 45 3.20 -0.24 24.35
N ALA A 46 3.73 0.99 24.22
CA ALA A 46 2.90 2.18 24.35
C ALA A 46 1.93 2.35 23.17
N ALA A 47 2.35 2.00 21.94
CA ALA A 47 1.46 1.95 20.79
C ALA A 47 0.36 0.89 20.97
N ASP A 48 0.70 -0.28 21.51
CA ASP A 48 -0.27 -1.34 21.80
C ASP A 48 -1.26 -0.93 22.90
N ALA A 49 -0.78 -0.33 23.99
CA ALA A 49 -1.64 0.23 25.04
C ALA A 49 -2.59 1.33 24.51
N ILE A 50 -2.16 2.12 23.52
CA ILE A 50 -3.05 3.06 22.81
C ILE A 50 -4.13 2.30 22.05
N TRP A 51 -3.77 1.25 21.30
CA TRP A 51 -4.73 0.42 20.58
C TRP A 51 -5.76 -0.21 21.53
N GLN A 52 -5.31 -0.77 22.66
CA GLN A 52 -6.16 -1.39 23.68
C GLN A 52 -7.24 -0.43 24.22
N LYS A 53 -6.92 0.87 24.36
CA LYS A 53 -7.86 1.89 24.89
C LYS A 53 -8.77 2.53 23.84
N LYS A 54 -8.46 2.37 22.55
CA LYS A 54 -9.23 3.01 21.47
C LYS A 54 -10.49 2.25 21.11
N GLU A 55 -11.44 2.93 20.48
CA GLU A 55 -12.55 2.31 19.76
C GLU A 55 -12.03 1.54 18.53
N LYS A 56 -12.50 0.31 18.35
CA LYS A 56 -12.09 -0.57 17.24
C LYS A 56 -13.15 -0.54 16.14
N SER A 57 -12.70 -0.45 14.90
CA SER A 57 -13.51 -0.77 13.72
C SER A 57 -13.67 -2.28 13.54
N ALA A 58 -14.54 -2.68 12.62
CA ALA A 58 -14.61 -4.07 12.16
C ALA A 58 -13.43 -4.45 11.24
N ILE A 59 -12.60 -3.49 10.82
CA ILE A 59 -11.54 -3.70 9.82
C ILE A 59 -10.40 -4.53 10.42
N VAL A 60 -10.02 -5.61 9.74
CA VAL A 60 -8.76 -6.32 9.98
C VAL A 60 -7.69 -5.68 9.10
N VAL A 61 -6.57 -5.29 9.67
CA VAL A 61 -5.39 -4.91 8.89
C VAL A 61 -4.56 -6.16 8.63
N SER A 62 -4.13 -6.37 7.40
CA SER A 62 -3.34 -7.54 7.01
C SER A 62 -2.04 -7.11 6.35
N LEU A 63 -0.93 -7.71 6.76
CA LEU A 63 0.38 -7.46 6.17
C LEU A 63 1.27 -8.70 6.20
N THR A 64 2.38 -8.64 5.47
CA THR A 64 3.47 -9.61 5.50
C THR A 64 4.78 -8.84 5.54
N SER A 65 5.88 -9.52 5.84
CA SER A 65 7.23 -8.98 5.70
C SER A 65 8.16 -10.05 5.14
N ILE A 66 9.44 -9.73 4.99
CA ILE A 66 10.52 -10.68 4.66
C ILE A 66 11.50 -10.74 5.83
N PRO A 67 12.27 -11.82 5.99
CA PRO A 67 13.09 -12.00 7.19
C PRO A 67 14.06 -10.84 7.46
N SER A 68 14.57 -10.15 6.42
CA SER A 68 15.47 -8.99 6.60
C SER A 68 14.76 -7.74 7.13
N ARG A 69 13.45 -7.61 6.87
CA ARG A 69 12.67 -6.43 7.25
C ARG A 69 11.95 -6.59 8.58
N ILE A 70 11.66 -7.81 9.03
CA ILE A 70 10.98 -8.08 10.30
C ILE A 70 11.57 -7.28 11.49
N PRO A 71 12.90 -7.18 11.69
CA PRO A 71 13.46 -6.39 12.80
C PRO A 71 13.23 -4.87 12.68
N HIS A 72 12.73 -4.39 11.54
CA HIS A 72 12.58 -2.97 11.23
C HIS A 72 11.11 -2.52 11.06
N ILE A 73 10.14 -3.43 11.13
CA ILE A 73 8.72 -3.13 10.88
C ILE A 73 8.04 -2.33 11.99
N GLU A 74 8.73 -2.08 13.11
CA GLU A 74 8.11 -1.52 14.31
C GLU A 74 7.34 -0.22 14.04
N ASN A 75 7.91 0.69 13.24
CA ASN A 75 7.29 1.98 12.97
C ASN A 75 6.03 1.86 12.12
N THR A 76 6.02 0.91 11.19
CA THR A 76 4.82 0.53 10.46
C THR A 76 3.74 0.06 11.43
N LEU A 77 4.06 -0.90 12.32
CA LEU A 77 3.13 -1.38 13.35
C LEU A 77 2.64 -0.26 14.29
N LYS A 78 3.54 0.62 14.75
CA LYS A 78 3.18 1.76 15.60
C LYS A 78 2.16 2.68 14.92
N THR A 79 2.30 2.98 13.63
CA THR A 79 1.32 3.81 12.90
C THR A 79 -0.03 3.11 12.71
N LEU A 80 -0.05 1.78 12.60
CA LEU A 80 -1.28 0.99 12.49
C LEU A 80 -2.00 0.85 13.84
N LEU A 81 -1.26 0.61 14.93
CA LEU A 81 -1.80 0.54 16.30
C LEU A 81 -2.35 1.90 16.77
N THR A 82 -1.78 3.01 16.28
CA THR A 82 -2.16 4.37 16.70
C THR A 82 -3.19 5.06 15.78
N GLN A 83 -3.83 4.33 14.86
CA GLN A 83 -4.92 4.84 14.00
C GLN A 83 -6.05 5.50 14.82
N SER A 84 -6.66 6.58 14.31
CA SER A 84 -7.71 7.32 15.03
C SER A 84 -8.95 6.47 15.30
N LEU A 85 -9.31 5.63 14.35
CA LEU A 85 -10.18 4.49 14.52
C LEU A 85 -9.31 3.23 14.46
N ALA A 86 -9.20 2.49 15.56
CA ALA A 86 -8.28 1.37 15.64
C ALA A 86 -8.75 0.20 14.74
N PRO A 87 -7.83 -0.61 14.19
CA PRO A 87 -8.24 -1.87 13.57
C PRO A 87 -8.80 -2.83 14.62
N ARG A 88 -9.66 -3.76 14.20
CA ARG A 88 -10.09 -4.91 15.02
C ARG A 88 -8.89 -5.67 15.55
N ARG A 89 -7.89 -5.87 14.67
CA ARG A 89 -6.57 -6.42 14.93
C ARG A 89 -5.68 -6.22 13.69
N ILE A 90 -4.38 -6.38 13.87
CA ILE A 90 -3.40 -6.45 12.80
C ILE A 90 -2.99 -7.92 12.64
N GLU A 91 -3.14 -8.48 11.46
CA GLU A 91 -2.72 -9.84 11.10
C GLU A 91 -1.39 -9.77 10.36
N LEU A 92 -0.31 -10.14 11.05
CA LEU A 92 1.01 -10.28 10.46
C LEU A 92 1.16 -11.72 9.96
N ASN A 93 0.93 -11.92 8.67
CA ASN A 93 1.03 -13.23 8.02
C ASN A 93 2.48 -13.55 7.73
N ILE A 94 2.98 -14.65 8.29
CA ILE A 94 4.39 -15.04 8.24
C ILE A 94 4.49 -16.47 7.74
N PRO A 95 5.12 -16.70 6.57
CA PRO A 95 5.44 -18.05 6.16
C PRO A 95 6.46 -18.72 7.07
N GLU A 96 6.49 -20.04 7.11
CA GLU A 96 7.55 -20.77 7.82
C GLU A 96 8.94 -20.49 7.21
N PHE A 97 8.99 -20.40 5.87
CA PHE A 97 10.21 -20.20 5.11
C PHE A 97 10.01 -19.14 4.02
N SER A 98 10.95 -18.21 3.87
CA SER A 98 10.92 -17.20 2.80
C SER A 98 11.53 -17.74 1.53
N PHE A 99 10.74 -17.89 0.47
CA PHE A 99 11.28 -18.27 -0.85
C PHE A 99 12.18 -17.17 -1.42
N ARG A 100 11.93 -15.90 -1.07
CA ARG A 100 12.73 -14.79 -1.58
C ARG A 100 14.12 -14.72 -0.97
N GLU A 101 14.22 -14.92 0.35
CA GLU A 101 15.48 -14.79 1.08
C GLU A 101 16.14 -16.13 1.44
N GLN A 102 15.49 -17.24 1.09
CA GLN A 102 15.98 -18.60 1.32
C GLN A 102 16.37 -18.86 2.79
N ARG A 103 15.51 -18.39 3.70
CA ARG A 103 15.72 -18.56 5.15
C ARG A 103 14.40 -18.52 5.94
N PRO A 104 14.36 -19.13 7.14
CA PRO A 104 13.20 -19.05 8.02
C PRO A 104 13.02 -17.65 8.60
N TYR A 105 11.81 -17.39 9.11
CA TYR A 105 11.50 -16.15 9.82
C TYR A 105 11.86 -16.28 11.30
N VAL A 106 12.39 -15.20 11.87
CA VAL A 106 12.59 -15.04 13.31
C VAL A 106 11.78 -13.84 13.75
N ILE A 107 10.78 -14.07 14.59
CA ILE A 107 9.89 -13.02 15.07
C ILE A 107 10.42 -12.47 16.40
N PRO A 108 10.73 -11.17 16.50
CA PRO A 108 11.12 -10.55 17.75
C PRO A 108 10.03 -10.70 18.82
N ASP A 109 10.42 -11.05 20.05
CA ASP A 109 9.51 -11.19 21.21
C ASP A 109 8.64 -9.95 21.41
N ALA A 110 9.21 -8.77 21.18
CA ALA A 110 8.51 -7.48 21.27
C ALA A 110 7.30 -7.38 20.34
N ILE A 111 7.32 -8.07 19.18
CA ILE A 111 6.18 -8.14 18.25
C ILE A 111 5.24 -9.28 18.66
N GLY A 112 5.79 -10.43 19.03
CA GLY A 112 5.01 -11.62 19.38
C GLY A 112 4.10 -11.45 20.61
N ARG A 113 4.39 -10.49 21.48
CA ARG A 113 3.62 -10.22 22.72
C ARG A 113 2.55 -9.13 22.59
N LEU A 114 2.42 -8.47 21.44
CA LEU A 114 1.46 -7.37 21.27
C LEU A 114 0.03 -7.93 21.20
N GLU A 115 -0.92 -7.30 21.89
CA GLU A 115 -2.33 -7.74 21.82
C GLU A 115 -3.00 -7.30 20.51
N GLY A 116 -2.60 -6.14 19.99
CA GLY A 116 -3.13 -5.58 18.75
C GLY A 116 -2.58 -6.24 17.48
N VAL A 117 -1.54 -7.07 17.58
CA VAL A 117 -0.89 -7.76 16.46
C VAL A 117 -0.92 -9.26 16.68
N THR A 118 -1.51 -9.99 15.75
CA THR A 118 -1.51 -11.45 15.74
C THR A 118 -0.57 -11.94 14.65
N VAL A 119 0.48 -12.66 15.04
CA VAL A 119 1.41 -13.33 14.12
C VAL A 119 0.80 -14.66 13.71
N LEU A 120 0.61 -14.85 12.40
CA LEU A 120 -0.15 -15.98 11.87
C LEU A 120 0.68 -16.76 10.84
N PRO A 121 0.95 -18.06 11.08
CA PRO A 121 1.66 -18.88 10.12
C PRO A 121 0.83 -19.07 8.83
N CYS A 122 1.49 -19.11 7.68
CA CYS A 122 0.82 -19.32 6.39
C CYS A 122 1.73 -19.92 5.31
N LYS A 123 1.17 -20.22 4.13
CA LYS A 123 1.95 -20.46 2.91
C LYS A 123 2.57 -19.14 2.43
N ASP A 124 3.77 -19.19 1.86
CA ASP A 124 4.39 -18.05 1.18
C ASP A 124 3.77 -17.86 -0.21
N PHE A 125 3.19 -16.69 -0.44
CA PHE A 125 2.66 -16.21 -1.72
C PHE A 125 3.47 -15.00 -2.23
N GLY A 126 4.73 -14.87 -1.78
CA GLY A 126 5.55 -13.70 -2.05
C GLY A 126 4.93 -12.44 -1.44
N PRO A 127 4.96 -11.30 -2.14
CA PRO A 127 4.32 -10.06 -1.68
C PRO A 127 2.81 -10.20 -1.46
N ALA A 128 2.13 -11.08 -2.20
CA ALA A 128 0.69 -11.30 -2.05
C ALA A 128 0.31 -11.96 -0.71
N THR A 129 1.31 -12.43 0.07
CA THR A 129 1.13 -12.93 1.45
C THR A 129 0.50 -11.88 2.38
N LYS A 130 0.58 -10.58 2.05
CA LYS A 130 -0.13 -9.54 2.82
C LYS A 130 -1.65 -9.63 2.72
N LEU A 131 -2.21 -10.33 1.73
CA LEU A 131 -3.65 -10.40 1.51
C LEU A 131 -4.18 -11.83 1.42
N ILE A 132 -3.56 -12.71 0.63
CA ILE A 132 -4.14 -14.03 0.30
C ILE A 132 -4.47 -14.86 1.54
N PRO A 133 -3.56 -15.03 2.53
CA PRO A 133 -3.90 -15.78 3.75
C PRO A 133 -5.11 -15.21 4.49
N ALA A 134 -5.25 -13.89 4.55
CA ALA A 134 -6.40 -13.24 5.18
C ALA A 134 -7.70 -13.48 4.39
N LEU A 135 -7.67 -13.43 3.06
CA LEU A 135 -8.84 -13.77 2.23
C LEU A 135 -9.33 -15.20 2.48
N LEU A 136 -8.39 -16.15 2.62
CA LEU A 136 -8.72 -17.55 2.84
C LEU A 136 -9.31 -17.77 4.24
N ARG A 137 -8.73 -17.12 5.25
CA ARG A 137 -9.09 -17.25 6.68
C ARG A 137 -10.47 -16.66 7.02
N HIS A 138 -10.88 -15.61 6.32
CA HIS A 138 -12.07 -14.84 6.68
C HIS A 138 -13.30 -15.12 5.81
N GLY A 139 -14.46 -14.78 6.36
CA GLY A 139 -15.76 -14.82 5.68
C GLY A 139 -15.92 -13.70 4.64
N PRO A 140 -16.93 -13.81 3.76
CA PRO A 140 -17.06 -12.94 2.58
C PRO A 140 -17.16 -11.46 2.89
N ASP A 141 -17.76 -11.07 4.02
CA ASP A 141 -18.05 -9.68 4.38
C ASP A 141 -16.99 -9.01 5.27
N GLN A 142 -15.92 -9.73 5.63
CA GLN A 142 -14.87 -9.16 6.46
C GLN A 142 -14.10 -8.08 5.70
N ALA A 143 -14.17 -6.83 6.16
CA ALA A 143 -13.33 -5.77 5.64
C ALA A 143 -11.86 -5.99 6.02
N ILE A 144 -10.99 -6.09 5.01
CA ILE A 144 -9.55 -6.30 5.16
C ILE A 144 -8.84 -5.13 4.52
N VAL A 145 -7.98 -4.44 5.28
CA VAL A 145 -7.05 -3.44 4.74
C VAL A 145 -5.66 -4.07 4.63
N ALA A 146 -5.19 -4.28 3.40
CA ALA A 146 -3.84 -4.79 3.16
C ALA A 146 -2.85 -3.65 3.01
N VAL A 147 -1.67 -3.80 3.63
CA VAL A 147 -0.59 -2.80 3.69
C VAL A 147 0.78 -3.45 3.53
N ASP A 148 1.80 -2.63 3.23
CA ASP A 148 3.21 -3.05 3.19
C ASP A 148 3.90 -2.80 4.54
N ASP A 149 5.10 -3.37 4.69
CA ASP A 149 5.87 -3.37 5.94
C ASP A 149 6.82 -2.19 6.12
N ASP A 150 7.00 -1.35 5.10
CA ASP A 150 8.04 -0.32 5.01
C ASP A 150 7.50 1.14 4.90
N TYR A 151 6.22 1.35 5.23
CA TYR A 151 5.57 2.67 5.21
C TYR A 151 4.95 3.08 6.55
N LEU A 152 4.98 4.38 6.80
CA LEU A 152 4.26 5.02 7.90
C LEU A 152 2.88 5.48 7.39
N TYR A 153 1.82 4.99 8.04
CA TYR A 153 0.45 5.22 7.59
C TYR A 153 -0.19 6.44 8.26
N PRO A 154 -0.96 7.28 7.52
CA PRO A 154 -1.65 8.42 8.11
C PRO A 154 -2.62 8.00 9.21
N LYS A 155 -2.65 8.76 10.31
CA LYS A 155 -3.50 8.49 11.48
C LYS A 155 -5.00 8.25 11.17
N ASN A 156 -5.53 8.83 10.10
CA ASN A 156 -6.95 8.73 9.74
C ASN A 156 -7.23 7.77 8.58
N MET A 157 -6.27 6.93 8.18
CA MET A 157 -6.44 6.04 7.04
C MET A 157 -7.59 5.06 7.25
N LEU A 158 -7.62 4.33 8.36
CA LEU A 158 -8.69 3.36 8.63
C LEU A 158 -10.05 4.03 8.82
N LYS A 159 -10.09 5.22 9.41
CA LYS A 159 -11.32 6.03 9.49
C LYS A 159 -11.85 6.37 8.10
N ASN A 160 -10.97 6.78 7.17
CA ASN A 160 -11.35 7.10 5.80
C ASN A 160 -11.90 5.87 5.07
N PHE A 161 -11.28 4.70 5.25
CA PHE A 161 -11.78 3.45 4.67
C PHE A 161 -13.11 3.02 5.28
N HIS A 162 -13.29 3.14 6.61
CA HIS A 162 -14.54 2.82 7.30
C HIS A 162 -15.70 3.70 6.84
N GLU A 163 -15.45 5.01 6.66
CA GLU A 163 -16.45 5.93 6.10
C GLU A 163 -16.70 5.64 4.60
N GLY A 164 -15.63 5.32 3.86
CA GLY A 164 -15.69 4.96 2.45
C GLY A 164 -16.55 3.73 2.18
N MET A 165 -16.36 2.64 2.92
CA MET A 165 -17.10 1.39 2.71
C MET A 165 -18.59 1.52 3.06
N LYS A 166 -18.96 2.45 3.95
CA LYS A 166 -20.37 2.77 4.23
C LYS A 166 -21.02 3.52 3.07
N ARG A 167 -20.25 4.40 2.40
CA ARG A 167 -20.74 5.24 1.31
C ARG A 167 -20.74 4.52 -0.04
N TYR A 168 -19.76 3.64 -0.24
CA TYR A 168 -19.55 2.89 -1.47
C TYR A 168 -19.52 1.40 -1.11
N PRO A 169 -20.67 0.74 -0.95
CA PRO A 169 -20.71 -0.70 -0.70
C PRO A 169 -20.27 -1.48 -1.94
N ASN A 170 -19.76 -2.70 -1.75
CA ASN A 170 -19.39 -3.63 -2.83
C ASN A 170 -18.30 -3.12 -3.80
N VAL A 171 -17.38 -2.29 -3.32
CA VAL A 171 -16.22 -1.83 -4.10
C VAL A 171 -14.93 -1.99 -3.30
N VAL A 172 -13.82 -2.06 -4.02
CA VAL A 172 -12.47 -1.94 -3.46
C VAL A 172 -12.10 -0.47 -3.33
N LEU A 173 -11.53 -0.11 -2.19
CA LEU A 173 -11.15 1.27 -1.88
C LEU A 173 -9.64 1.34 -1.63
N ALA A 174 -8.93 2.19 -2.34
CA ALA A 174 -7.48 2.31 -2.22
C ALA A 174 -7.04 3.76 -1.95
N ASN A 175 -5.83 3.93 -1.41
CA ASN A 175 -5.20 5.25 -1.33
C ASN A 175 -4.41 5.59 -2.61
N SER A 176 -4.01 4.62 -3.41
CA SER A 176 -3.46 4.85 -4.73
C SER A 176 -3.74 3.71 -5.69
N GLY A 177 -3.75 4.04 -6.96
CA GLY A 177 -3.97 3.09 -8.05
C GLY A 177 -3.76 3.77 -9.40
N TRP A 178 -3.76 2.99 -10.47
CA TRP A 178 -3.51 3.48 -11.82
C TRP A 178 -4.36 2.75 -12.85
N ILE A 179 -4.48 3.39 -14.02
CA ILE A 179 -5.23 2.89 -15.17
C ILE A 179 -4.24 2.18 -16.09
N VAL A 180 -4.60 0.98 -16.55
CA VAL A 180 -3.80 0.23 -17.51
C VAL A 180 -3.82 0.96 -18.85
N PRO A 181 -2.66 1.31 -19.45
CA PRO A 181 -2.65 1.96 -20.74
C PRO A 181 -3.15 1.01 -21.85
N PRO A 182 -3.73 1.52 -22.95
CA PRO A 182 -4.29 0.68 -24.02
C PRO A 182 -3.31 -0.32 -24.64
N ASP A 183 -2.02 0.02 -24.66
CA ASP A 183 -0.95 -0.85 -25.16
C ASP A 183 -0.47 -1.91 -24.16
N CYS A 184 -1.06 -1.94 -22.96
CA CYS A 184 -0.74 -2.89 -21.89
C CYS A 184 0.75 -2.88 -21.47
N LEU A 185 1.43 -1.75 -21.58
CA LEU A 185 2.83 -1.58 -21.19
C LEU A 185 2.97 -0.75 -19.90
N ASP A 186 3.62 -1.34 -18.89
CA ASP A 186 4.08 -0.58 -17.72
C ASP A 186 5.28 0.30 -18.08
N ARG A 187 5.35 1.49 -17.48
CA ARG A 187 6.37 2.51 -17.79
C ARG A 187 6.82 3.23 -16.53
N PRO A 188 8.10 3.62 -16.42
CA PRO A 188 8.54 4.51 -15.35
C PRO A 188 7.75 5.82 -15.38
N THR A 189 7.26 6.25 -14.21
CA THR A 189 6.65 7.56 -14.06
C THR A 189 7.72 8.65 -14.25
N THR A 190 7.47 9.56 -15.18
CA THR A 190 8.30 10.75 -15.42
C THR A 190 7.65 11.98 -14.81
N PHE A 191 8.41 13.07 -14.68
CA PHE A 191 7.86 14.35 -14.27
C PHE A 191 6.65 14.77 -15.10
N TRP A 192 6.75 14.65 -16.43
CA TRP A 192 5.69 15.05 -17.35
C TRP A 192 4.47 14.13 -17.25
N SER A 193 4.67 12.81 -17.23
CA SER A 193 3.55 11.89 -17.07
C SER A 193 2.84 12.10 -15.73
N ASP A 194 3.59 12.43 -14.68
CA ASP A 194 3.03 12.69 -13.35
C ASP A 194 2.20 13.98 -13.30
N LEU A 195 2.74 15.05 -13.88
CA LEU A 195 2.07 16.35 -13.96
C LEU A 195 0.75 16.26 -14.75
N TRP A 196 0.76 15.53 -15.86
CA TRP A 196 -0.40 15.37 -16.74
C TRP A 196 -1.27 14.15 -16.42
N SER A 197 -0.92 13.39 -15.36
CA SER A 197 -1.63 12.16 -14.96
C SER A 197 -1.83 11.14 -16.09
N ILE A 198 -0.83 11.00 -16.95
CA ILE A 198 -0.86 10.10 -18.11
C ILE A 198 -0.66 8.65 -17.62
N PRO A 199 -1.57 7.70 -17.93
CA PRO A 199 -1.39 6.29 -17.61
C PRO A 199 -0.02 5.75 -18.06
N PRO A 200 0.66 4.89 -17.28
CA PRO A 200 0.24 4.24 -16.02
C PRO A 200 0.56 5.06 -14.74
N THR A 201 0.62 6.40 -14.81
CA THR A 201 0.92 7.23 -13.63
C THR A 201 -0.08 6.97 -12.48
N PRO A 202 0.40 6.74 -11.25
CA PRO A 202 -0.45 6.58 -10.08
C PRO A 202 -1.33 7.80 -9.78
N SER A 203 -2.63 7.55 -9.61
CA SER A 203 -3.57 8.49 -9.02
C SER A 203 -3.47 8.38 -7.49
N LEU A 204 -2.91 9.41 -6.85
CA LEU A 204 -2.78 9.47 -5.40
C LEU A 204 -4.02 10.07 -4.76
N SER A 205 -4.50 9.50 -3.65
CA SER A 205 -5.65 9.98 -2.88
C SER A 205 -5.58 11.46 -2.51
N THR A 206 -4.38 12.01 -2.29
CA THR A 206 -4.17 13.41 -1.95
C THR A 206 -4.38 14.39 -3.10
N ARG A 207 -4.45 13.91 -4.34
CA ARG A 207 -4.69 14.72 -5.55
C ARG A 207 -6.17 14.74 -5.94
N LEU A 208 -6.99 13.88 -5.34
CA LEU A 208 -8.38 13.71 -5.74
C LEU A 208 -9.33 14.54 -4.88
N LYS A 209 -10.42 15.01 -5.49
CA LYS A 209 -11.56 15.64 -4.80
C LYS A 209 -12.75 14.69 -4.69
N THR A 210 -12.88 13.76 -5.62
CA THR A 210 -13.90 12.72 -5.69
C THR A 210 -13.22 11.36 -5.91
N PRO A 211 -13.86 10.24 -5.57
CA PRO A 211 -13.34 8.92 -5.89
C PRO A 211 -13.03 8.80 -7.39
N LYS A 212 -11.93 8.11 -7.71
CA LYS A 212 -11.51 7.86 -9.10
C LYS A 212 -11.42 6.36 -9.33
N GLU A 213 -12.09 5.88 -10.37
CA GLU A 213 -11.99 4.48 -10.77
C GLU A 213 -10.59 4.19 -11.34
N VAL A 214 -10.06 3.00 -11.01
CA VAL A 214 -8.74 2.54 -11.44
C VAL A 214 -8.76 1.05 -11.79
N ASP A 215 -7.79 0.60 -12.58
CA ASP A 215 -7.62 -0.81 -12.90
C ASP A 215 -6.83 -1.56 -11.85
N ILE A 216 -5.74 -0.94 -11.40
CA ILE A 216 -4.77 -1.55 -10.52
C ILE A 216 -4.67 -0.73 -9.23
N ILE A 217 -4.89 -1.40 -8.10
CA ILE A 217 -4.68 -0.85 -6.76
C ILE A 217 -3.26 -1.14 -6.28
N GLN A 218 -2.72 -0.28 -5.41
CA GLN A 218 -1.34 -0.42 -4.92
C GLN A 218 -1.30 -0.66 -3.41
N GLY A 219 -0.65 -1.74 -2.98
CA GLY A 219 -0.61 -2.15 -1.57
C GLY A 219 0.19 -1.23 -0.65
N TYR A 220 1.22 -0.57 -1.17
CA TYR A 220 2.11 0.24 -0.32
C TYR A 220 1.40 1.39 0.40
N SER A 221 0.33 1.94 -0.19
CA SER A 221 -0.47 3.01 0.40
C SER A 221 -1.72 2.52 1.15
N GLY A 222 -1.99 1.22 1.08
CA GLY A 222 -3.14 0.58 1.68
C GLY A 222 -4.36 0.55 0.77
N TYR A 223 -5.06 -0.57 0.78
CA TYR A 223 -6.38 -0.74 0.16
C TYR A 223 -7.28 -1.64 1.00
N LEU A 224 -8.59 -1.37 0.97
CA LEU A 224 -9.65 -2.14 1.59
C LEU A 224 -10.34 -3.04 0.56
N VAL A 225 -10.47 -4.32 0.90
CA VAL A 225 -11.23 -5.34 0.14
C VAL A 225 -12.04 -6.22 1.08
N CYS A 226 -12.99 -6.97 0.53
CA CYS A 226 -13.68 -8.05 1.22
C CYS A 226 -13.42 -9.39 0.51
N PRO A 227 -13.31 -10.53 1.22
CA PRO A 227 -13.11 -11.84 0.60
C PRO A 227 -14.17 -12.23 -0.42
N GLY A 228 -15.41 -11.75 -0.28
CA GLY A 228 -16.49 -11.97 -1.24
C GLY A 228 -16.22 -11.42 -2.65
N PHE A 229 -15.19 -10.57 -2.83
CA PHE A 229 -14.80 -10.05 -4.14
C PHE A 229 -13.91 -11.02 -4.93
N PHE A 230 -13.53 -12.17 -4.38
CA PHE A 230 -12.54 -13.07 -4.98
C PHE A 230 -13.06 -14.50 -5.12
N ASP A 231 -12.68 -15.15 -6.21
CA ASP A 231 -12.64 -16.61 -6.26
C ASP A 231 -11.40 -17.07 -5.49
N LYS A 232 -11.62 -17.76 -4.36
CA LYS A 232 -10.55 -18.24 -3.47
C LYS A 232 -9.63 -19.25 -4.16
N ASN A 233 -10.11 -20.04 -5.12
CA ASN A 233 -9.29 -21.01 -5.85
C ASN A 233 -8.42 -20.31 -6.90
N ALA A 234 -8.98 -19.34 -7.62
CA ALA A 234 -8.23 -18.60 -8.63
C ALA A 234 -7.10 -17.76 -8.01
N ILE A 235 -7.39 -16.99 -6.94
CA ILE A 235 -6.41 -16.07 -6.34
C ILE A 235 -5.18 -16.79 -5.75
N GLN A 236 -5.31 -18.05 -5.31
CA GLN A 236 -4.20 -18.82 -4.75
C GLN A 236 -3.40 -19.60 -5.80
N ALA A 237 -3.87 -19.70 -7.05
CA ALA A 237 -3.29 -20.51 -8.12
C ALA A 237 -2.05 -19.86 -8.78
N HIS A 238 -1.04 -19.50 -7.98
CA HIS A 238 0.22 -18.94 -8.48
C HIS A 238 1.05 -19.96 -9.28
N ASP A 239 0.88 -21.25 -8.97
CA ASP A 239 1.71 -22.33 -9.52
C ASP A 239 1.50 -22.51 -11.04
N THR A 240 0.35 -22.07 -11.56
CA THR A 240 0.03 -22.11 -13.00
C THR A 240 0.34 -20.80 -13.74
N ALA A 241 0.71 -19.75 -13.02
CA ALA A 241 0.96 -18.43 -13.58
C ALA A 241 2.44 -18.26 -14.03
N PRO A 242 2.74 -17.35 -14.97
CA PRO A 242 4.12 -17.01 -15.29
C PRO A 242 4.87 -16.53 -14.04
N LYS A 243 6.13 -16.97 -13.88
CA LYS A 243 6.96 -16.65 -12.69
C LYS A 243 7.03 -15.16 -12.36
N ALA A 244 6.97 -14.29 -13.37
CA ALA A 244 6.94 -12.84 -13.19
C ALA A 244 5.79 -12.36 -12.29
N LEU A 245 4.63 -13.01 -12.34
CA LEU A 245 3.44 -12.63 -11.59
C LEU A 245 3.61 -12.82 -10.08
N TRP A 246 4.56 -13.66 -9.66
CA TRP A 246 4.92 -13.83 -8.25
C TRP A 246 5.38 -12.53 -7.57
N PHE A 247 5.93 -11.59 -8.33
CA PHE A 247 6.53 -10.35 -7.81
C PHE A 247 5.67 -9.09 -8.03
N VAL A 248 4.47 -9.25 -8.61
CA VAL A 248 3.58 -8.14 -8.98
C VAL A 248 2.17 -8.38 -8.43
N ASP A 249 2.11 -8.51 -7.12
CA ASP A 249 0.88 -8.74 -6.37
C ASP A 249 -0.18 -7.67 -6.61
N ASP A 250 0.21 -6.41 -6.80
CA ASP A 250 -0.72 -5.33 -7.16
C ASP A 250 -1.50 -5.68 -8.45
N VAL A 251 -0.83 -6.20 -9.48
CA VAL A 251 -1.46 -6.64 -10.74
C VAL A 251 -2.28 -7.91 -10.52
N TRP A 252 -1.69 -8.90 -9.85
CA TRP A 252 -2.33 -10.20 -9.57
C TRP A 252 -3.66 -10.02 -8.84
N ILE A 253 -3.64 -9.28 -7.73
CA ILE A 253 -4.81 -9.03 -6.89
C ILE A 253 -5.84 -8.25 -7.69
N SER A 254 -5.43 -7.19 -8.38
CA SER A 254 -6.34 -6.35 -9.17
C SER A 254 -7.03 -7.10 -10.30
N ALA A 255 -6.39 -8.12 -10.88
CA ALA A 255 -6.96 -8.94 -11.95
C ALA A 255 -8.00 -9.96 -11.45
N HIS A 256 -7.86 -10.41 -10.20
CA HIS A 256 -8.73 -11.40 -9.57
C HIS A 256 -9.89 -10.80 -8.76
N VAL A 257 -9.83 -9.50 -8.46
CA VAL A 257 -10.95 -8.76 -7.85
C VAL A 257 -12.13 -8.71 -8.83
N ASN A 258 -13.28 -9.24 -8.39
CA ASN A 258 -14.58 -9.16 -9.07
C ASN A 258 -15.44 -8.03 -8.47
N ALA A 259 -14.85 -6.83 -8.33
CA ALA A 259 -15.53 -5.64 -7.86
C ALA A 259 -14.90 -4.38 -8.47
N PRO A 260 -15.66 -3.27 -8.62
CA PRO A 260 -15.09 -1.98 -9.00
C PRO A 260 -14.01 -1.53 -8.01
N LYS A 261 -13.00 -0.81 -8.51
CA LYS A 261 -11.84 -0.34 -7.73
C LYS A 261 -11.77 1.17 -7.79
N TYR A 262 -11.73 1.82 -6.63
CA TYR A 262 -11.67 3.27 -6.53
C TYR A 262 -10.52 3.74 -5.65
N VAL A 263 -9.82 4.78 -6.08
CA VAL A 263 -8.97 5.57 -5.20
C VAL A 263 -9.84 6.61 -4.48
N LEU A 264 -9.83 6.59 -3.15
CA LEU A 264 -10.57 7.53 -2.32
C LEU A 264 -9.77 8.79 -2.03
N PRO A 265 -10.38 9.99 -2.07
CA PRO A 265 -9.74 11.21 -1.60
C PRO A 265 -9.27 11.10 -0.14
N ALA A 266 -8.06 11.60 0.13
CA ALA A 266 -7.51 11.66 1.49
C ALA A 266 -6.67 12.92 1.70
N LYS A 267 -6.59 13.41 2.96
CA LYS A 267 -5.82 14.62 3.29
C LYS A 267 -4.30 14.39 3.36
N ARG A 268 -3.88 13.14 3.57
CA ARG A 268 -2.47 12.73 3.77
C ARG A 268 -2.25 11.37 3.10
N PHE A 269 -1.02 11.16 2.65
CA PHE A 269 -0.55 9.92 2.05
C PHE A 269 0.46 9.21 2.96
N CYS A 270 0.70 7.92 2.75
CA CYS A 270 1.76 7.22 3.47
C CYS A 270 3.14 7.73 3.01
N PHE A 271 4.16 7.50 3.82
CA PHE A 271 5.53 7.87 3.49
C PHE A 271 6.52 6.87 4.07
N SER A 272 7.66 6.72 3.40
CA SER A 272 8.74 5.84 3.85
C SER A 272 9.45 6.41 5.07
N GLU A 273 10.01 5.53 5.90
CA GLU A 273 10.77 5.94 7.07
C GLU A 273 12.02 6.75 6.70
N ILE A 274 12.14 7.95 7.29
CA ILE A 274 13.28 8.83 7.07
C ILE A 274 14.54 8.19 7.67
N GLY A 275 15.61 8.11 6.88
CA GLY A 275 16.89 7.51 7.29
C GLY A 275 17.06 6.03 6.94
N LYS A 276 15.98 5.30 6.61
CA LYS A 276 16.05 3.89 6.16
C LYS A 276 15.82 3.69 4.66
N ASN A 277 15.75 4.78 3.90
CA ASN A 277 15.46 4.72 2.46
C ASN A 277 16.43 3.82 1.68
N ALA A 278 17.73 3.84 2.00
CA ALA A 278 18.72 3.00 1.32
C ALA A 278 18.47 1.50 1.59
N PHE A 279 18.19 1.15 2.85
CA PHE A 279 17.88 -0.21 3.27
C PHE A 279 16.63 -0.76 2.56
N TYR A 280 15.51 -0.02 2.61
CA TYR A 280 14.27 -0.46 1.95
C TYR A 280 14.39 -0.50 0.42
N LYS A 281 15.17 0.41 -0.17
CA LYS A 281 15.45 0.38 -1.61
C LYS A 281 16.27 -0.86 -2.00
N GLY A 282 17.25 -1.25 -1.19
CA GLY A 282 18.08 -2.45 -1.41
C GLY A 282 17.30 -3.75 -1.29
N THR A 283 16.26 -3.78 -0.45
CA THR A 283 15.36 -4.95 -0.28
C THR A 283 14.07 -4.84 -1.11
N SER A 284 13.94 -3.84 -1.97
CA SER A 284 12.74 -3.67 -2.81
C SER A 284 12.71 -4.65 -3.99
N LEU A 285 11.52 -4.85 -4.57
CA LEU A 285 11.36 -5.62 -5.81
C LEU A 285 11.65 -4.79 -7.06
N ALA A 286 12.03 -3.51 -6.94
CA ALA A 286 12.13 -2.60 -8.07
C ALA A 286 13.12 -3.10 -9.15
N ASN A 287 14.26 -3.69 -8.75
CA ASN A 287 15.23 -4.23 -9.71
C ASN A 287 14.73 -5.52 -10.36
N ILE A 288 14.09 -6.41 -9.59
CA ILE A 288 13.49 -7.65 -10.12
C ILE A 288 12.38 -7.32 -11.13
N ASN A 289 11.53 -6.34 -10.81
CA ASN A 289 10.40 -5.95 -11.65
C ASN A 289 10.79 -5.14 -12.90
N ARG A 290 12.03 -4.64 -12.98
CA ARG A 290 12.55 -3.95 -14.17
C ARG A 290 12.96 -4.90 -15.29
N GLY A 291 13.12 -6.19 -15.02
CA GLY A 291 13.60 -7.15 -16.02
C GLY A 291 14.98 -6.74 -16.57
N ASP A 292 15.15 -6.81 -17.88
CA ASP A 292 16.36 -6.35 -18.59
C ASP A 292 16.38 -4.84 -18.86
N GLY A 293 15.34 -4.11 -18.45
CA GLY A 293 15.19 -2.66 -18.68
C GLY A 293 14.31 -2.30 -19.87
N SER A 294 13.99 -3.23 -20.78
CA SER A 294 12.95 -3.04 -21.80
C SER A 294 11.56 -2.93 -21.17
N LEU A 295 10.59 -2.34 -21.86
CA LEU A 295 9.23 -2.22 -21.33
C LEU A 295 8.53 -3.58 -21.30
N GLU A 296 8.89 -4.46 -22.23
CA GLU A 296 8.32 -5.78 -22.46
C GLU A 296 8.71 -6.78 -21.38
N SER A 297 9.95 -6.69 -20.88
CA SER A 297 10.48 -7.61 -19.86
C SER A 297 10.05 -7.25 -18.43
N ARG A 298 9.43 -6.09 -18.21
CA ARG A 298 8.95 -5.68 -16.88
C ARG A 298 7.91 -6.66 -16.38
N ASN A 299 8.03 -7.09 -15.14
CA ASN A 299 7.07 -8.04 -14.54
C ASN A 299 5.64 -7.50 -14.56
N ASN A 300 5.46 -6.18 -14.34
CA ASN A 300 4.15 -5.54 -14.45
C ASN A 300 3.59 -5.67 -15.86
N THR A 301 4.37 -5.39 -16.91
CA THR A 301 3.96 -5.55 -18.30
C THR A 301 3.54 -6.99 -18.60
N ILE A 302 4.34 -7.97 -18.17
CA ILE A 302 4.02 -9.39 -18.33
C ILE A 302 2.70 -9.73 -17.64
N GLY A 303 2.49 -9.26 -16.40
CA GLY A 303 1.25 -9.45 -15.66
C GLY A 303 0.03 -8.80 -16.31
N ILE A 304 0.16 -7.55 -16.75
CA ILE A 304 -0.93 -6.83 -17.44
C ILE A 304 -1.34 -7.59 -18.70
N ARG A 305 -0.38 -7.99 -19.54
CA ARG A 305 -0.65 -8.72 -20.78
C ARG A 305 -1.25 -10.10 -20.53
N HIS A 306 -0.82 -10.79 -19.48
CA HIS A 306 -1.40 -12.07 -19.07
C HIS A 306 -2.90 -11.93 -18.76
N PHE A 307 -3.30 -10.83 -18.12
CA PHE A 307 -4.69 -10.52 -17.82
C PHE A 307 -5.35 -9.52 -18.78
N LYS A 308 -4.87 -9.38 -20.03
CA LYS A 308 -5.30 -8.32 -20.96
C LYS A 308 -6.81 -8.14 -21.07
N GLU A 309 -7.55 -9.25 -21.01
CA GLU A 309 -9.00 -9.27 -21.16
C GLU A 309 -9.72 -8.60 -19.97
N LYS A 310 -9.12 -8.62 -18.77
CA LYS A 310 -9.67 -7.95 -17.58
C LYS A 310 -9.62 -6.43 -17.68
N TRP A 311 -8.69 -5.88 -18.46
CA TRP A 311 -8.45 -4.45 -18.56
C TRP A 311 -9.15 -3.84 -19.77
N LEU A 312 -9.06 -4.51 -20.93
CA LEU A 312 -9.50 -3.94 -22.20
C LEU A 312 -11.00 -4.08 -22.45
N PHE A 313 -11.66 -5.14 -21.96
CA PHE A 313 -13.11 -5.31 -22.14
C PHE A 313 -13.96 -4.40 -21.24
N ASN A 314 -13.41 -3.92 -20.13
CA ASN A 314 -14.07 -2.94 -19.26
C ASN A 314 -13.88 -1.48 -19.75
N GLY A 315 -13.12 -1.28 -20.84
CA GLY A 315 -12.82 0.05 -21.39
C GLY A 315 -13.90 0.64 -22.29
N SER A 316 -14.92 -0.12 -22.71
CA SER A 316 -16.00 0.36 -23.59
C SER A 316 -17.00 1.31 -22.92
N HIS A 317 -16.85 1.56 -21.61
CA HIS A 317 -17.67 2.50 -20.84
C HIS A 317 -16.85 3.58 -20.11
N ARG A 318 -15.58 3.81 -20.50
CA ARG A 318 -14.70 4.79 -19.85
C ARG A 318 -14.46 6.05 -20.65
#